data_AF-A0A966E6R3-F1
#
_entry.id   AF-A0A966E6R3-F1
#
_cell.length_a   1.000
_cell.length_b   1.000
_cell.length_c   1.000
_cell.angle_alpha   90.00
_cell.angle_beta   90.00
_cell.angle_gamma   90.00
#
_symmetry.space_group_name_H-M   'P 1'
#
loop_
_entity.id
_entity.type
_entity.pdbx_description
1 polymer ?
#
loop_
_entity_poly.entity_id
_entity_poly.type
_entity_poly.pdbx_seq_one_letter_code
_entity_poly.pdbx_strand_id
1 'polypeptide(L)' 'MTITDSEEIAGAGQVRGLNLVPIVVEQSARGERSYDIYSRLLKERVVFLCGPVEDLVANVVLA' A
#
# COMPACT_ATOMS: atom_id res chain seq x y z
N MET A 1 -42.70 -15.53 -6.76
CA MET A 1 -42.24 -14.28 -7.39
C MET A 1 -41.87 -13.34 -6.25
N THR A 2 -40.63 -13.24 -5.78
CA THR A 2 -39.32 -13.64 -6.32
C THR A 2 -38.43 -14.09 -5.16
N ILE A 3 -37.97 -15.34 -5.23
CA ILE A 3 -36.70 -15.76 -4.63
C ILE A 3 -35.64 -15.46 -5.69
N THR A 4 -34.70 -14.58 -5.34
CA THR A 4 -33.31 -14.41 -5.83
C THR A 4 -32.76 -13.36 -4.86
N ASP A 5 -32.05 -13.71 -3.78
CA ASP A 5 -30.62 -14.02 -3.74
C ASP A 5 -29.76 -13.19 -4.72
N SER A 6 -28.59 -12.76 -4.23
CA SER A 6 -27.51 -12.01 -4.88
C SER A 6 -27.80 -10.50 -5.07
N GLU A 7 -27.07 -9.54 -4.51
CA GLU A 7 -25.66 -9.53 -4.12
C GLU A 7 -25.44 -8.67 -2.87
N GLU A 8 -24.98 -9.31 -1.80
CA GLU A 8 -24.15 -8.70 -0.78
C GLU A 8 -22.82 -8.29 -1.45
N ILE A 9 -22.77 -7.13 -2.11
CA ILE A 9 -21.48 -6.56 -2.51
C ILE A 9 -20.87 -5.96 -1.25
N ALA A 10 -20.08 -6.80 -0.58
CA ALA A 10 -19.11 -6.45 0.44
C ALA A 10 -18.03 -5.53 -0.16
N GLY A 11 -18.44 -4.33 -0.55
CA GLY A 11 -17.61 -3.30 -1.15
C GLY A 11 -17.08 -2.34 -0.09
N ALA A 12 -16.10 -2.80 0.67
CA ALA A 12 -14.97 -2.03 1.21
C ALA A 12 -14.45 -2.78 2.43
N GLY A 13 -13.44 -3.63 2.22
CA GLY A 13 -12.40 -3.82 3.22
C GLY A 13 -11.76 -2.46 3.49
N GLN A 14 -12.43 -1.65 4.32
CA GLN A 14 -11.89 -0.43 4.86
C GLN A 14 -10.71 -0.86 5.70
N VAL A 15 -9.51 -0.75 5.13
CA VAL A 15 -8.25 -0.92 5.85
C VAL A 15 -8.31 0.04 7.04
N ARG A 16 -8.67 -0.50 8.21
CA ARG A 16 -8.79 0.24 9.47
C ARG A 16 -7.37 0.47 10.02
N GLY A 17 -6.65 1.31 9.31
CA GLY A 17 -5.36 1.84 9.69
C GLY A 17 -5.25 3.17 8.97
N LEU A 18 -5.82 4.22 9.56
CA LEU A 18 -5.68 5.59 9.07
C LEU A 18 -4.17 5.92 9.05
N ASN A 19 -3.55 5.77 7.87
CA ASN A 19 -2.36 6.46 7.38
C ASN A 19 -1.15 6.66 8.32
N LEU A 20 -1.00 5.86 9.38
CA LEU A 20 0.23 5.82 10.16
C LEU A 20 1.19 4.84 9.49
N VAL A 21 1.96 5.34 8.52
CA VAL A 21 3.04 4.58 7.91
C VAL A 21 4.21 4.56 8.90
N PRO A 22 4.70 3.37 9.31
CA PRO A 22 5.79 3.28 10.27
C PRO A 22 7.07 3.89 9.68
N ILE A 23 7.78 4.64 10.51
CA ILE A 23 9.07 5.23 10.19
C ILE A 23 10.17 4.27 10.64
N VAL A 24 11.13 4.03 9.74
CA VAL A 24 12.33 3.24 9.97
C VAL A 24 13.52 4.18 9.98
N VAL A 25 14.40 4.04 10.97
CA VAL A 25 15.65 4.81 11.06
C VAL A 25 16.80 3.92 10.58
N GLU A 26 17.45 4.32 9.49
CA GLU A 26 18.68 3.70 9.01
C GLU A 26 19.90 4.44 9.57
N GLN A 27 20.77 3.68 10.23
CA GLN A 27 22.08 4.15 10.67
C GLN A 27 23.06 4.05 9.50
N SER A 28 23.59 5.18 9.02
CA SER A 28 24.71 5.21 8.07
C SER A 28 25.98 5.71 8.75
N ALA A 29 27.16 5.39 8.20
CA ALA A 29 28.45 5.84 8.73
C ALA A 29 28.60 7.38 8.82
N ARG A 30 27.69 8.15 8.19
CA ARG A 30 27.68 9.61 8.16
C ARG A 30 26.49 10.24 8.91
N GLY A 31 25.67 9.43 9.59
CA GLY A 31 24.51 9.86 10.37
C GLY A 31 23.27 8.98 10.20
N GLU A 32 22.20 9.34 10.92
CA GLU A 32 20.89 8.68 10.88
C GLU A 32 20.01 9.25 9.77
N ARG A 33 19.33 8.40 9.02
CA ARG A 33 18.33 8.81 8.04
C ARG A 33 17.02 8.08 8.28
N SER A 34 15.95 8.84 8.49
CA SER A 34 14.60 8.32 8.59
C SER A 34 14.01 8.09 7.20
N TYR A 35 13.35 6.95 7.05
CA TYR A 35 12.60 6.56 5.87
C TYR A 35 11.22 6.09 6.34
N ASP A 36 10.19 6.29 5.53
CA ASP A 36 8.98 5.47 5.69
C ASP A 36 9.29 4.03 5.22
N ILE A 37 8.51 3.05 5.69
CA ILE A 37 8.79 1.65 5.35
C ILE A 37 8.77 1.38 3.83
N TYR A 38 7.92 2.06 3.07
CA TYR A 38 7.78 1.82 1.63
C TYR A 38 8.95 2.39 0.83
N SER A 39 9.39 3.61 1.14
CA SER A 39 10.57 4.25 0.57
C SER A 39 11.86 3.51 0.90
N ARG A 40 11.95 2.90 2.10
CA ARG A 40 13.06 2.01 2.44
C ARG A 40 13.13 0.82 1.49
N LEU A 41 11.99 0.20 1.22
CA LEU A 41 11.89 -0.97 0.34
C LEU A 41 12.07 -0.60 -1.14
N LEU A 42 11.62 0.57 -1.57
CA LEU A 42 11.88 1.11 -2.90
C LEU A 42 13.38 1.32 -3.17
N LYS A 43 14.15 1.73 -2.16
CA LYS A 43 15.63 1.82 -2.25
C LYS A 43 16.26 0.45 -2.56
N GLU A 44 15.64 -0.64 -2.11
CA GLU A 44 16.05 -2.03 -2.36
C GLU A 44 15.39 -2.63 -3.62
N ARG A 45 14.66 -1.81 -4.39
CA ARG A 45 13.90 -2.19 -5.60
C ARG A 45 12.74 -3.15 -5.34
N VAL A 46 12.10 -3.05 -4.18
CA VAL A 46 10.92 -3.83 -3.81
C VAL A 46 9.68 -2.94 -3.83
N VAL A 47 8.65 -3.35 -4.57
CA VAL A 47 7.37 -2.65 -4.73
C VAL A 47 6.22 -3.58 -4.31
N PHE A 48 5.24 -3.05 -3.57
CA PHE A 48 4.04 -3.79 -3.18
C PHE A 48 2.83 -3.30 -3.97
N LEU A 49 2.15 -4.23 -4.64
CA LEU A 49 0.87 -4.00 -5.27
C LEU A 49 -0.22 -4.60 -4.40
N CYS A 50 -0.94 -3.77 -3.66
CA CYS A 50 -2.05 -4.19 -2.81
C CYS A 50 -3.37 -3.71 -3.42
N GLY A 51 -4.28 -4.64 -3.71
CA GLY A 51 -5.61 -4.32 -4.24
C GLY A 51 -5.73 -4.45 -5.76
N PRO A 52 -6.84 -3.96 -6.34
CA PRO A 52 -7.11 -4.04 -7.77
C PRO A 52 -6.08 -3.29 -8.62
N VAL A 53 -5.84 -3.79 -9.84
CA VAL A 53 -4.95 -3.13 -10.79
C VAL A 53 -5.75 -2.08 -11.55
N GLU A 54 -5.50 -0.82 -11.22
CA GLU A 54 -6.10 0.36 -11.86
C GLU A 54 -5.00 1.23 -12.48
N ASP A 55 -5.35 2.02 -13.50
CA ASP A 55 -4.40 2.84 -14.26
C ASP A 55 -3.59 3.80 -13.37
N LEU A 56 -4.22 4.33 -12.31
CA LEU A 56 -3.55 5.23 -11.36
C LEU A 56 -2.44 4.51 -10.57
N VAL A 57 -2.72 3.29 -10.09
CA VAL A 57 -1.77 2.48 -9.32
C VAL A 57 -0.65 1.97 -10.24
N ALA A 58 -1.01 1.56 -11.46
CA ALA A 58 -0.05 1.13 -12.47
C ALA A 58 0.97 2.23 -12.80
N ASN A 59 0.53 3.49 -12.90
CA ASN A 59 1.42 4.62 -13.15
C ASN A 59 2.43 4.86 -12.01
N VAL A 60 2.03 4.67 -10.75
CA VAL A 60 2.93 4.81 -9.60
C VAL A 60 4.01 3.71 -9.57
N VAL A 61 3.68 2.51 -10.06
CA VAL A 61 4.63 1.38 -10.13
C VAL A 61 5.65 1.54 -11.26
N LEU A 62 5.26 2.20 -12.36
CA LEU A 62 6.12 2.38 -13.54
C LEU A 62 7.12 3.55 -13.39
N ALA A 63 6.82 4.52 -12.53
CA ALA A 63 7.55 5.78 -12.36
C ALA A 63 9.00 5.64 -11.85
#